data_AF-A0A8X6Y0V8-F1
#
_entry.id   AF-A0A8X6Y0V8-F1
#
_cell.length_a   1.000
_cell.length_b   1.000
_cell.length_c   1.000
_cell.angle_alpha   90.00
_cell.angle_beta   90.00
_cell.angle_gamma   90.00
#
_symmetry.space_group_name_H-M   'P 1'
#
loop_
_entity.id
_entity.type
_entity.pdbx_description
1 polymer ?
#
loop_
_entity_poly.entity_id
_entity_poly.type
_entity_poly.pdbx_seq_one_letter_code
_entity_poly.pdbx_strand_id
1 'polypeptide(L)'
;MFYSQCSQAENAILDSLNNCMQPDSLELCVQDVQELITMAAEKSIPLKKSGYHKVPWWSVELFCMRKQLNAARRRYQRTKNSVLREVYREIYFQIRIKYKFKLHESKMNSWKSFLADITVQNVWKKIYTYGMKTNFTKRFEISGIEVSSSNFTSSFEDTIDAVLKKSFPCDPISHDNSEHRVLRSNAELVYESDDDVPFSRTEIAWVIDNLSLNKSPGFDRINNELIKKFHNFLNCQERTSKIFVA
;
A
#
# COMPACT_ATOMS: atom_id res chain seq x y z
N MET A 1 18.22 6.27 16.50
CA MET A 1 18.37 4.91 15.92
C MET A 1 18.52 4.93 14.41
N PHE A 2 17.64 5.58 13.62
CA PHE A 2 17.83 5.70 12.17
C PHE A 2 19.18 6.37 11.80
N TYR A 3 19.41 7.60 12.26
CA TYR A 3 20.65 8.35 11.97
C TYR A 3 21.94 7.67 12.45
N SER A 4 21.90 6.97 13.59
CA SER A 4 23.06 6.23 14.09
C SER A 4 23.41 5.01 13.23
N GLN A 5 22.43 4.43 12.52
CA GLN A 5 22.70 3.35 11.57
C GLN A 5 23.24 3.92 10.24
N CYS A 6 22.71 5.05 9.77
CA CYS A 6 23.23 5.73 8.57
C CYS A 6 24.69 6.19 8.74
N SER A 7 25.05 6.72 9.91
CA SER A 7 26.43 7.18 10.20
C SER A 7 27.48 6.07 10.18
N GLN A 8 27.11 4.82 10.47
CA GLN A 8 28.06 3.70 10.50
C GLN A 8 28.57 3.28 9.12
N ALA A 9 27.86 3.62 8.05
CA ALA A 9 28.20 3.22 6.68
C ALA A 9 28.34 4.40 5.70
N GLU A 10 28.34 5.62 6.22
CA GLU A 10 28.56 6.86 5.46
C GLU A 10 29.94 6.91 4.81
N ASN A 11 31.01 6.63 5.57
CA ASN A 11 32.38 6.66 5.04
C ASN A 11 32.57 5.63 3.92
N ALA A 12 31.97 4.44 4.06
CA ALA A 12 32.02 3.41 3.02
C ALA A 12 31.33 3.86 1.73
N ILE A 13 30.19 4.57 1.82
CA ILE A 13 29.49 5.11 0.65
C ILE A 13 30.31 6.22 -0.02
N LEU A 14 30.88 7.15 0.76
CA LEU A 14 31.71 8.23 0.22
C LEU A 14 32.97 7.69 -0.48
N ASP A 15 33.60 6.67 0.10
CA ASP A 15 34.75 6.00 -0.50
C ASP A 15 34.35 5.27 -1.80
N SER A 16 33.20 4.58 -1.83
CA SER A 16 32.68 3.95 -3.05
C SER A 16 32.36 4.96 -4.14
N LEU A 17 31.72 6.09 -3.80
CA LEU A 17 31.38 7.16 -4.74
C LEU A 17 32.63 7.80 -5.37
N ASN A 18 33.65 8.08 -4.56
CA ASN A 18 34.89 8.70 -5.04
C ASN A 18 35.70 7.79 -5.97
N ASN A 19 35.47 6.48 -5.93
CA ASN A 19 36.15 5.49 -6.76
C ASN A 19 35.31 5.04 -7.98
N CYS A 20 34.12 5.62 -8.20
CA CYS A 20 33.28 5.29 -9.35
C CYS A 20 33.79 5.95 -10.64
N MET A 21 34.31 5.12 -11.57
CA MET A 21 34.83 5.58 -12.87
C MET A 21 34.00 5.09 -14.06
N GLN A 22 32.99 4.23 -13.84
CA GLN A 22 32.15 3.64 -14.89
C GLN A 22 30.66 3.70 -14.49
N PRO A 23 29.73 3.76 -15.46
CA PRO A 23 28.29 3.79 -15.20
C PRO A 23 27.81 2.62 -14.33
N ASP A 24 28.32 1.41 -14.58
CA ASP A 24 27.96 0.21 -13.81
C ASP A 24 28.39 0.33 -12.34
N SER A 25 29.50 1.01 -12.06
CA SER A 25 29.97 1.25 -10.68
C SER A 25 29.06 2.23 -9.94
N LEU A 26 28.51 3.22 -10.65
CA LEU A 26 27.57 4.17 -10.07
C LEU A 26 26.26 3.49 -9.67
N GLU A 27 25.73 2.60 -10.52
CA GLU A 27 24.50 1.85 -10.21
C GLU A 27 24.66 0.96 -8.96
N LEU A 28 25.81 0.28 -8.83
CA LEU A 28 26.13 -0.47 -7.62
C LEU A 28 26.16 0.42 -6.38
N CYS A 29 26.75 1.61 -6.49
CA CYS A 29 26.78 2.56 -5.39
C CYS A 29 25.37 3.06 -5.01
N VAL A 30 24.49 3.29 -6.00
CA VAL A 30 23.09 3.67 -5.74
C VAL A 30 22.36 2.54 -5.02
N GLN A 31 22.58 1.29 -5.44
CA GLN A 31 22.00 0.13 -4.77
C GLN A 31 22.47 0.01 -3.31
N ASP A 32 23.76 0.22 -3.04
CA ASP A 32 24.31 0.22 -1.68
C ASP A 32 23.64 1.29 -0.79
N VAL A 33 23.41 2.49 -1.33
CA VAL A 33 22.69 3.57 -0.64
C VAL A 33 21.24 3.18 -0.36
N GLN A 34 20.55 2.57 -1.32
CA GLN A 34 19.16 2.11 -1.16
C GLN A 34 19.04 1.02 -0.09
N GLU A 35 19.95 0.04 -0.11
CA GLU A 35 20.00 -1.04 0.88
C GLU A 35 20.27 -0.48 2.29
N LEU A 36 21.18 0.49 2.41
CA LEU A 36 21.45 1.17 3.68
C LEU A 36 20.21 1.88 4.23
N ILE A 37 19.54 2.68 3.41
CA ILE A 37 18.32 3.41 3.82
C ILE A 37 17.26 2.40 4.27
N THR A 38 17.09 1.31 3.52
CA THR A 38 16.12 0.25 3.81
C THR A 38 16.44 -0.44 5.13
N MET A 39 17.68 -0.91 5.34
CA MET A 39 18.09 -1.57 6.59
C MET A 39 17.96 -0.64 7.81
N ALA A 40 18.33 0.63 7.66
CA ALA A 40 18.17 1.62 8.72
C ALA A 40 16.69 1.86 9.05
N ALA A 41 15.82 1.92 8.03
CA ALA A 41 14.38 2.07 8.20
C ALA A 41 13.76 0.84 8.88
N GLU A 42 14.06 -0.38 8.42
CA GLU A 42 13.54 -1.63 9.01
C GLU A 42 13.90 -1.79 10.48
N LYS A 43 15.12 -1.42 10.87
CA LYS A 43 15.55 -1.47 12.28
C LYS A 43 14.93 -0.38 13.15
N SER A 44 14.63 0.79 12.58
CA SER A 44 14.20 1.96 13.35
C SER A 44 12.69 2.19 13.38
N ILE A 45 11.96 1.69 12.37
CA ILE A 45 10.52 1.87 12.23
C ILE A 45 9.82 0.57 12.68
N PRO A 46 9.03 0.60 13.76
CA PRO A 46 8.29 -0.58 14.20
C PRO A 46 7.34 -1.07 13.11
N LEU A 47 7.47 -2.35 12.73
CA LEU A 47 6.53 -2.98 11.80
C LEU A 47 5.13 -2.96 12.42
N LYS A 48 4.19 -2.34 11.70
CA LYS A 48 2.78 -2.46 12.04
C LYS A 48 2.38 -3.91 11.88
N LYS A 49 2.17 -4.61 12.99
CA LYS A 49 1.64 -5.98 12.99
C LYS A 49 0.40 -6.00 12.10
N SER A 50 0.38 -6.92 11.14
CA SER A 50 -0.79 -7.11 10.27
C SER A 50 -2.02 -7.15 11.17
N GLY A 51 -2.92 -6.17 10.99
CA GLY A 51 -4.13 -6.10 11.79
C GLY A 51 -4.86 -7.41 11.60
N TYR A 52 -4.96 -8.21 12.67
CA TYR A 52 -5.95 -9.26 12.72
C TYR A 52 -7.28 -8.53 12.62
N HIS A 53 -7.84 -8.41 11.41
CA HIS A 53 -9.27 -8.16 11.22
C HIS A 53 -10.06 -9.40 11.67
N LYS A 54 -9.77 -9.87 12.89
CA LYS A 54 -10.65 -10.74 13.64
C LYS A 54 -11.76 -9.82 14.08
N VAL A 55 -12.96 -10.13 13.60
CA VAL A 55 -14.21 -9.71 14.20
C VAL A 55 -14.02 -9.56 15.72
N PRO A 56 -14.19 -8.37 16.32
CA PRO A 56 -13.67 -8.06 17.66
C PRO A 56 -14.16 -8.98 18.78
N TRP A 57 -15.34 -9.58 18.61
CA TRP A 57 -15.92 -10.56 19.54
C TRP A 57 -15.50 -12.01 19.28
N TRP A 58 -14.70 -12.31 18.24
CA TRP A 58 -14.30 -13.67 17.88
C TRP A 58 -13.06 -14.12 18.65
N SER A 59 -13.26 -14.95 19.66
CA SER A 59 -12.20 -15.51 20.49
C SER A 59 -11.78 -16.93 20.06
N VAL A 60 -10.60 -17.36 20.53
CA VAL A 60 -10.14 -18.76 20.39
C VAL A 60 -11.12 -19.72 21.07
N GLU A 61 -11.72 -19.32 22.20
CA GLU A 61 -12.75 -20.07 22.89
C GLU A 61 -13.97 -20.32 22.00
N LEU A 62 -14.53 -19.29 21.37
CA LEU A 62 -15.67 -19.44 20.45
C LEU A 62 -15.33 -20.34 19.26
N PHE A 63 -14.09 -20.24 18.75
CA PHE A 63 -13.62 -21.11 17.68
C PHE A 63 -13.59 -22.58 18.13
N CYS A 64 -13.05 -22.87 19.32
CA CYS A 64 -13.03 -24.20 19.90
C CYS A 64 -14.45 -24.74 20.14
N MET A 65 -15.35 -23.93 20.71
CA MET A 65 -16.75 -24.31 20.92
C MET A 65 -17.47 -24.58 19.60
N ARG A 66 -17.22 -23.80 18.54
CA ARG A 66 -17.78 -24.04 17.21
C ARG A 66 -17.30 -25.37 16.61
N LYS A 67 -16.01 -25.72 16.80
CA LYS A 67 -15.48 -27.03 16.41
C LYS A 67 -16.18 -28.18 17.15
N GLN A 68 -16.35 -28.06 18.46
CA GLN A 68 -17.06 -29.05 19.29
C GLN A 68 -18.52 -29.20 18.85
N LEU A 69 -19.22 -28.10 18.62
CA LEU A 69 -20.59 -28.09 18.12
C LEU A 69 -20.71 -28.82 16.77
N ASN A 70 -19.81 -28.52 15.83
CA ASN A 70 -19.80 -29.17 14.52
C ASN A 70 -19.46 -30.66 14.61
N ALA A 71 -18.60 -31.07 15.54
CA ALA A 71 -18.31 -32.48 15.79
C ALA A 71 -19.54 -33.22 16.36
N ALA A 72 -20.20 -32.64 17.36
CA ALA A 72 -21.43 -33.19 17.95
C ALA A 72 -22.56 -33.28 16.92
N ARG A 73 -22.75 -32.23 16.09
CA ARG A 73 -23.72 -32.24 14.99
C ARG A 73 -23.47 -33.38 14.01
N ARG A 74 -22.21 -33.55 13.56
CA ARG A 74 -21.85 -34.63 12.63
C ARG A 74 -22.11 -36.01 13.23
N ARG A 75 -21.79 -36.20 14.52
CA ARG A 75 -22.03 -37.48 15.22
C ARG A 75 -23.52 -37.80 15.32
N TYR A 76 -24.33 -36.83 15.71
CA TYR A 76 -25.80 -36.95 15.72
C TYR A 76 -26.36 -37.30 14.34
N GLN A 77 -25.96 -36.57 13.28
CA GLN A 77 -26.52 -36.75 11.93
C GLN A 77 -26.10 -38.06 11.26
N ARG A 78 -24.91 -38.58 11.57
CA ARG A 78 -24.38 -39.82 10.95
C ARG A 78 -24.77 -41.09 11.71
N THR A 79 -25.31 -40.99 12.92
CA THR A 79 -25.71 -42.16 13.71
C THR A 79 -27.03 -42.73 13.18
N LYS A 80 -26.99 -43.99 12.72
CA LYS A 80 -28.17 -44.71 12.20
C LYS A 80 -29.00 -45.38 13.31
N ASN A 81 -28.35 -45.81 14.40
CA ASN A 81 -29.02 -46.44 15.54
C ASN A 81 -29.92 -45.43 16.26
N SER A 82 -31.21 -45.74 16.42
CA SER A 82 -32.22 -44.83 16.97
C SER A 82 -31.94 -44.42 18.42
N VAL A 83 -31.55 -45.36 19.28
CA VAL A 83 -31.28 -45.11 20.71
C VAL A 83 -30.06 -44.21 20.88
N LEU A 84 -28.94 -44.55 20.22
CA LEU A 84 -27.72 -43.74 20.27
C LEU A 84 -27.91 -42.36 19.62
N ARG A 85 -28.77 -42.28 18.59
CA ARG A 85 -29.07 -41.01 17.92
C ARG A 85 -29.77 -40.04 18.87
N GLU A 86 -30.67 -40.49 19.73
CA GLU A 86 -31.32 -39.62 20.72
C GLU A 86 -30.33 -39.12 21.78
N VAL A 87 -29.44 -39.99 22.26
CA VAL A 87 -28.36 -39.58 23.19
C VAL A 87 -27.46 -38.51 22.54
N TYR A 88 -27.02 -38.71 21.30
CA TYR A 88 -26.19 -37.72 20.61
C TYR A 88 -26.94 -36.45 20.24
N ARG A 89 -28.26 -36.53 20.04
CA ARG A 89 -29.13 -35.37 19.83
C ARG A 89 -29.10 -34.49 21.07
N GLU A 90 -29.30 -35.05 22.26
CA GLU A 90 -29.28 -34.31 23.52
C GLU A 90 -27.92 -33.64 23.74
N ILE A 91 -26.81 -34.37 23.57
CA ILE A 91 -25.45 -33.82 23.67
C ILE A 91 -25.24 -32.63 22.71
N TYR A 92 -25.68 -32.77 21.45
CA TYR A 92 -25.60 -31.68 20.47
C TYR A 92 -26.43 -30.46 20.90
N PHE A 93 -27.65 -30.65 21.39
CA PHE A 93 -28.50 -29.55 21.86
C PHE A 93 -27.87 -28.81 23.05
N GLN A 94 -27.31 -29.53 24.01
CA GLN A 94 -26.62 -28.94 25.17
C GLN A 94 -25.42 -28.08 24.72
N ILE A 95 -24.57 -28.60 23.83
CA ILE A 95 -23.42 -27.85 23.30
C ILE A 95 -23.90 -26.64 22.47
N ARG A 96 -24.98 -26.79 21.70
CA ARG A 96 -25.56 -25.70 20.90
C ARG A 96 -26.06 -24.55 21.77
N ILE A 97 -26.76 -24.85 22.87
CA ILE A 97 -27.25 -23.84 23.80
C ILE A 97 -26.08 -23.08 24.42
N LYS A 98 -25.08 -23.80 24.95
CA LYS A 98 -23.87 -23.19 25.53
C LYS A 98 -23.13 -22.30 24.53
N TYR A 99 -22.93 -22.78 23.30
CA TYR A 99 -22.29 -22.00 22.24
C TYR A 99 -23.10 -20.74 21.87
N LYS A 100 -24.42 -20.86 21.72
CA LYS A 100 -25.29 -19.71 21.40
C LYS A 100 -25.23 -18.64 22.50
N PHE A 101 -25.29 -19.05 23.76
CA PHE A 101 -25.18 -18.14 24.89
C PHE A 101 -23.83 -17.41 24.87
N LYS A 102 -22.72 -18.15 24.75
CA LYS A 102 -21.37 -17.57 24.73
C LYS A 102 -21.16 -16.63 23.54
N LEU A 103 -21.70 -16.99 22.37
CA LEU A 103 -21.65 -16.17 21.17
C LEU A 103 -22.39 -14.85 21.37
N HIS A 104 -23.59 -14.89 21.97
CA HIS A 104 -24.37 -13.71 22.28
C HIS A 104 -23.64 -12.82 23.32
N GLU A 105 -23.16 -13.42 24.40
CA GLU A 105 -22.37 -12.74 25.44
C GLU A 105 -21.14 -12.04 24.83
N SER A 106 -20.37 -12.74 24.00
CA SER A 106 -19.15 -12.17 23.39
C SER A 106 -19.46 -11.00 22.46
N LYS A 107 -20.52 -11.10 21.66
CA LYS A 107 -20.99 -9.99 20.80
C LYS A 107 -21.41 -8.79 21.64
N MET A 108 -22.20 -9.01 22.67
CA MET A 108 -22.73 -7.95 23.52
C MET A 108 -21.61 -7.28 24.32
N ASN A 109 -20.66 -8.04 24.86
CA ASN A 109 -19.50 -7.50 25.57
C ASN A 109 -18.61 -6.68 24.63
N SER A 110 -18.35 -7.19 23.42
CA SER A 110 -17.60 -6.43 22.42
C SER A 110 -18.29 -5.13 22.03
N TRP A 111 -19.63 -5.13 21.91
CA TRP A 111 -20.39 -3.91 21.64
C TRP A 111 -20.31 -2.91 22.80
N LYS A 112 -20.46 -3.38 24.04
CA LYS A 112 -20.28 -2.55 25.25
C LYS A 112 -18.88 -1.95 25.32
N SER A 113 -17.84 -2.75 25.08
CA SER A 113 -16.46 -2.27 25.04
C SER A 113 -16.24 -1.25 23.92
N PHE A 114 -16.83 -1.48 22.74
CA PHE A 114 -16.77 -0.53 21.64
C PHE A 114 -17.38 0.82 22.02
N LEU A 115 -18.56 0.82 22.63
CA LEU A 115 -19.25 2.02 23.11
C LEU A 115 -18.47 2.73 24.22
N ALA A 116 -17.88 1.99 25.16
CA ALA A 116 -17.08 2.54 26.24
C ALA A 116 -15.80 3.25 25.73
N ASP A 117 -15.24 2.77 24.62
CA ASP A 117 -14.06 3.35 23.98
C ASP A 117 -14.41 4.56 23.07
N ILE A 118 -15.69 4.95 22.94
CA ILE A 118 -16.08 6.15 22.19
C ILE A 118 -15.88 7.39 23.07
N THR A 119 -15.07 8.33 22.59
CA THR A 119 -14.81 9.62 23.22
C THR A 119 -15.15 10.74 22.25
N VAL A 120 -15.43 11.95 22.76
CA VAL A 120 -15.79 13.13 21.94
C VAL A 120 -14.80 13.36 20.78
N GLN A 121 -13.52 13.08 21.00
CA GLN A 121 -12.47 13.25 19.99
C GLN A 121 -12.46 12.15 18.90
N ASN A 122 -12.99 10.96 19.18
CA ASN A 122 -12.88 9.80 18.28
C ASN A 122 -14.23 9.34 17.67
N VAL A 123 -15.36 9.93 18.10
CA VAL A 123 -16.72 9.54 17.67
C VAL A 123 -16.83 9.48 16.15
N TRP A 124 -16.50 10.58 15.47
CA TRP A 124 -16.62 10.68 14.01
C TRP A 124 -15.71 9.71 13.27
N LYS A 125 -14.48 9.53 13.75
CA LYS A 125 -13.53 8.55 13.19
C LYS A 125 -14.08 7.13 13.30
N LYS A 126 -14.68 6.77 14.43
CA LYS A 126 -15.27 5.44 14.65
C LYS A 126 -16.52 5.22 13.81
N ILE A 127 -17.44 6.18 13.77
CA ILE A 127 -18.65 6.11 12.92
C ILE A 127 -18.25 5.93 11.46
N TYR A 128 -17.30 6.72 10.96
CA TYR A 128 -16.84 6.62 9.58
C TYR A 128 -16.18 5.25 9.29
N THR A 129 -15.33 4.77 10.20
CA THR A 129 -14.57 3.52 10.01
C THR A 129 -15.46 2.29 10.07
N TYR A 130 -16.42 2.22 11.00
CA TYR A 130 -17.21 1.02 11.26
C TYR A 130 -18.63 1.06 10.68
N GLY A 131 -19.19 2.26 10.43
CA GLY A 131 -20.56 2.43 9.94
C GLY A 131 -20.65 2.84 8.47
N MET A 132 -19.73 3.69 7.99
CA MET A 132 -19.77 4.21 6.62
C MET A 132 -18.89 3.40 5.65
N LYS A 133 -17.63 3.14 5.98
CA LYS A 133 -16.68 2.46 5.06
C LYS A 133 -17.15 1.10 4.53
N THR A 134 -17.90 0.33 5.31
CA THR A 134 -18.40 -1.00 4.92
C THR A 134 -19.64 -0.97 4.04
N ASN A 135 -20.39 0.13 4.06
CA ASN A 135 -21.64 0.30 3.30
C ASN A 135 -21.44 1.15 2.02
N PHE A 136 -20.32 1.87 1.91
CA PHE A 136 -19.89 2.55 0.69
C PHE A 136 -19.01 1.68 -0.21
N THR A 137 -19.26 0.38 -0.29
CA THR A 137 -18.99 -0.33 -1.54
C THR A 137 -19.98 0.23 -2.57
N LYS A 138 -19.74 1.47 -3.01
CA LYS A 138 -20.35 2.03 -4.20
C LYS A 138 -20.16 0.93 -5.24
N ARG A 139 -21.25 0.31 -5.66
CA ARG A 139 -21.24 -0.38 -6.93
C ARG A 139 -20.79 0.69 -7.90
N PHE A 140 -19.59 0.55 -8.44
CA PHE A 140 -19.11 1.43 -9.49
C PHE A 140 -20.00 1.10 -10.68
N GLU A 141 -21.17 1.75 -10.74
CA GLU A 141 -21.99 1.77 -11.93
C GLU A 141 -21.28 2.73 -12.86
N ILE A 142 -20.39 2.19 -13.69
CA ILE A 142 -19.83 2.94 -14.81
C ILE A 142 -21.02 3.19 -15.73
N SER A 143 -21.50 4.44 -15.72
CA SER A 143 -22.48 4.89 -16.70
C SER A 143 -21.85 4.79 -18.09
N GLY A 144 -22.63 4.37 -19.08
CA GLY A 144 -22.18 4.31 -20.46
C GLY A 144 -21.63 5.66 -20.91
N ILE A 145 -20.54 5.65 -21.67
CA ILE A 145 -19.95 6.85 -22.26
C ILE A 145 -20.52 7.09 -23.64
N GLU A 146 -20.68 8.36 -24.01
CA GLU A 146 -21.15 8.73 -25.34
C GLU A 146 -20.02 8.51 -26.37
N VAL A 147 -20.25 7.61 -27.33
CA VAL A 147 -19.28 7.25 -28.38
C VAL A 147 -19.47 8.13 -29.62
N SER A 148 -20.71 8.44 -29.95
CA SER A 148 -21.13 9.31 -31.06
C SER A 148 -22.45 9.95 -30.69
N SER A 149 -22.78 11.14 -31.20
CA SER A 149 -23.99 11.90 -30.86
C SER A 149 -25.22 11.00 -30.64
N SER A 150 -25.63 10.83 -29.37
CA SER A 150 -26.74 9.99 -28.87
C SER A 150 -26.57 8.45 -28.76
N ASN A 151 -25.37 7.90 -28.95
CA ASN A 151 -25.06 6.48 -28.69
C ASN A 151 -24.16 6.31 -27.46
N PHE A 152 -24.63 5.55 -26.48
CA PHE A 152 -23.92 5.24 -25.24
C PHE A 152 -23.43 3.79 -25.22
N THR A 153 -22.29 3.54 -24.59
CA THR A 153 -21.82 2.16 -24.33
C THR A 153 -22.74 1.44 -23.35
N SER A 154 -22.98 0.16 -23.58
CA SER A 154 -23.91 -0.66 -22.79
C SER A 154 -23.23 -1.68 -21.88
N SER A 155 -21.95 -1.98 -22.13
CA SER A 155 -21.14 -2.87 -21.30
C SER A 155 -19.84 -2.22 -20.82
N PHE A 156 -19.19 -2.86 -19.85
CA PHE A 156 -17.90 -2.41 -19.31
C PHE A 156 -16.79 -2.56 -20.36
N GLU A 157 -16.79 -3.66 -21.08
CA GLU A 157 -15.87 -3.96 -22.18
C GLU A 157 -16.01 -2.92 -23.30
N ASP A 158 -17.25 -2.60 -23.71
CA ASP A 158 -17.50 -1.56 -24.73
C ASP A 158 -16.99 -0.19 -24.27
N THR A 159 -17.15 0.12 -22.97
CA THR A 159 -16.66 1.37 -22.37
C THR A 159 -15.14 1.44 -22.39
N ILE A 160 -14.46 0.36 -22.04
CA ILE A 160 -12.98 0.28 -22.13
C ILE A 160 -12.53 0.49 -23.57
N ASP A 161 -13.12 -0.24 -24.52
CA ASP A 161 -12.73 -0.17 -25.92
C ASP A 161 -12.94 1.23 -26.51
N ALA A 162 -14.07 1.88 -26.18
CA ALA A 162 -14.37 3.23 -26.61
C ALA A 162 -13.38 4.26 -26.00
N VAL A 163 -12.99 4.11 -24.74
CA VAL A 163 -11.94 4.94 -24.12
C VAL A 163 -10.61 4.73 -24.82
N LEU A 164 -10.17 3.48 -25.00
CA LEU A 164 -8.87 3.18 -25.62
C LEU A 164 -8.78 3.73 -27.04
N LYS A 165 -9.81 3.51 -27.87
CA LYS A 165 -9.84 4.02 -29.26
C LYS A 165 -9.78 5.55 -29.32
N LYS A 166 -10.41 6.25 -28.37
CA LYS A 166 -10.43 7.72 -28.33
C LYS A 166 -9.14 8.30 -27.76
N SER A 167 -8.56 7.66 -26.74
CA SER A 167 -7.33 8.11 -26.10
C SER A 167 -6.08 7.81 -26.93
N PHE A 168 -6.11 6.75 -27.74
CA PHE A 168 -4.99 6.32 -28.58
C PHE A 168 -5.47 6.14 -30.03
N PRO A 169 -5.77 7.25 -30.74
CA PRO A 169 -6.16 7.18 -32.14
C PRO A 169 -5.00 6.63 -32.98
N CYS A 170 -5.33 5.86 -34.02
CA CYS A 170 -4.33 5.49 -35.02
C CYS A 170 -3.82 6.76 -35.73
N ASP A 171 -2.49 6.88 -35.84
CA ASP A 171 -1.80 7.99 -36.52
C ASP A 171 -1.11 7.48 -37.80
N PRO A 172 -1.87 7.23 -38.89
CA PRO A 172 -1.29 6.71 -40.12
C PRO A 172 -0.64 7.82 -40.95
N ILE A 173 0.55 7.52 -41.51
CA ILE A 173 1.31 8.43 -42.40
C ILE A 173 0.47 8.94 -43.58
N SER A 174 -0.54 8.19 -44.02
CA SER A 174 -1.45 8.60 -45.10
C SER A 174 -2.29 9.82 -44.77
N HIS A 175 -2.49 10.16 -43.49
CA HIS A 175 -3.22 11.36 -43.05
C HIS A 175 -2.30 12.55 -42.77
N ASP A 176 -0.98 12.39 -42.92
CA ASP A 176 -0.03 13.47 -42.72
C ASP A 176 -0.16 14.53 -43.83
N ASN A 177 -0.35 15.78 -43.42
CA ASN A 177 -0.14 16.93 -44.30
C ASN A 177 1.38 17.21 -44.45
N SER A 178 1.74 18.24 -45.21
CA SER A 178 3.15 18.60 -45.44
C SER A 178 3.92 18.92 -44.16
N GLU A 179 3.28 19.58 -43.18
CA GLU A 179 3.90 19.94 -41.91
C GLU A 179 4.09 18.72 -41.00
N HIS A 180 3.07 17.86 -40.91
CA HIS A 180 3.13 16.62 -40.13
C HIS A 180 4.23 15.68 -40.64
N ARG A 181 4.39 15.59 -41.97
CA ARG A 181 5.44 14.76 -42.58
C ARG A 181 6.84 15.23 -42.21
N VAL A 182 7.05 16.56 -42.17
CA VAL A 182 8.33 17.17 -41.74
C VAL A 182 8.57 16.94 -40.25
N LEU A 183 7.55 17.08 -39.40
CA LEU A 183 7.67 16.83 -37.97
C LEU A 183 8.04 15.36 -37.68
N ARG A 184 7.38 14.42 -38.38
CA ARG A 184 7.67 12.98 -38.25
C ARG A 184 9.09 12.66 -38.70
N SER A 185 9.54 13.20 -39.83
CA SER A 185 10.92 13.00 -40.29
C SER A 185 11.93 13.62 -39.32
N ASN A 186 11.63 14.78 -38.73
CA ASN A 186 12.51 15.42 -37.76
C ASN A 186 12.58 14.65 -36.43
N ALA A 187 11.48 14.01 -36.01
CA ALA A 187 11.46 13.18 -34.80
C ALA A 187 12.27 11.88 -34.96
N GLU A 188 12.49 11.40 -36.19
CA GLU A 188 13.36 10.27 -36.51
C GLU A 188 14.85 10.65 -36.55
N LEU A 189 15.16 11.95 -36.61
CA LEU A 189 16.55 12.41 -36.54
C LEU A 189 17.05 12.29 -35.10
N VAL A 190 18.27 11.78 -34.95
CA VAL A 190 18.98 11.79 -33.67
C VAL A 190 19.22 13.24 -33.30
N TYR A 191 18.63 13.67 -32.18
CA TYR A 191 18.86 14.98 -31.62
C TYR A 191 20.25 14.97 -30.94
N GLU A 192 21.26 15.50 -31.62
CA GLU A 192 22.57 15.75 -31.05
C GLU A 192 22.55 17.13 -30.37
N SER A 193 22.27 17.15 -29.06
CA SER A 193 22.50 18.31 -28.21
C SER A 193 23.78 18.13 -27.40
N ASP A 194 24.39 19.25 -27.02
CA ASP A 194 25.42 19.26 -25.99
C ASP A 194 24.88 18.65 -24.68
N ASP A 195 25.78 18.05 -23.90
CA ASP A 195 25.44 17.54 -22.57
C ASP A 195 24.91 18.67 -21.68
N ASP A 196 23.84 18.39 -20.95
CA ASP A 196 23.24 19.36 -20.03
C ASP A 196 24.20 19.69 -18.87
N VAL A 197 24.05 20.88 -18.29
CA VAL A 197 24.86 21.27 -17.15
C VAL A 197 24.53 20.40 -15.93
N PRO A 198 25.54 19.98 -15.13
CA PRO A 198 25.26 19.21 -13.92
C PRO A 198 24.39 19.97 -12.92
N PHE A 199 23.48 19.25 -12.26
CA PHE A 199 22.60 19.83 -11.23
C PHE A 199 23.39 20.49 -10.10
N SER A 200 22.93 21.67 -9.68
CA SER A 200 23.54 22.36 -8.54
C SER A 200 23.12 21.74 -7.20
N ARG A 201 23.98 21.81 -6.19
CA ARG A 201 23.62 21.35 -4.83
C ARG A 201 22.39 22.08 -4.26
N THR A 202 22.25 23.37 -4.57
CA THR A 202 21.10 24.18 -4.16
C THR A 202 19.80 23.74 -4.82
N GLU A 203 19.88 23.34 -6.09
CA GLU A 203 18.73 22.81 -6.82
C GLU A 203 18.30 21.45 -6.26
N ILE A 204 19.25 20.54 -6.04
CA ILE A 204 18.96 19.24 -5.42
C ILE A 204 18.32 19.41 -4.04
N ALA A 205 18.88 20.30 -3.20
CA ALA A 205 18.33 20.60 -1.89
C ALA A 205 16.90 21.16 -1.98
N TRP A 206 16.68 22.12 -2.87
CA TRP A 206 15.36 22.71 -3.09
C TRP A 206 14.33 21.67 -3.57
N VAL A 207 14.70 20.79 -4.50
CA VAL A 207 13.83 19.70 -4.98
C VAL A 207 13.45 18.78 -3.83
N ILE A 208 14.43 18.31 -3.05
CA ILE A 208 14.17 17.40 -1.94
C ILE A 208 13.29 18.05 -0.89
N ASP A 209 13.52 19.32 -0.55
CA ASP A 209 12.70 20.07 0.42
C ASP A 209 11.25 20.23 -0.03
N ASN A 210 11.00 20.32 -1.34
CA ASN A 210 9.66 20.46 -1.91
C ASN A 210 8.96 19.12 -2.21
N LEU A 211 9.59 17.97 -1.96
CA LEU A 211 8.94 16.66 -2.13
C LEU A 211 7.71 16.52 -1.21
N SER A 212 6.58 16.13 -1.80
CA SER A 212 5.32 15.95 -1.07
C SER A 212 5.33 14.66 -0.24
N LEU A 213 5.07 14.77 1.07
CA LEU A 213 5.16 13.63 2.01
C LEU A 213 4.10 12.54 1.80
N ASN A 214 2.97 12.90 1.17
CA ASN A 214 1.81 12.02 1.01
C ASN A 214 1.84 11.21 -0.30
N LYS A 215 2.97 11.19 -1.01
CA LYS A 215 3.13 10.37 -2.22
C LYS A 215 3.47 8.94 -1.82
N SER A 216 2.96 8.00 -2.61
CA SER A 216 3.31 6.60 -2.47
C SER A 216 4.80 6.41 -2.79
N PRO A 217 5.50 5.52 -2.07
CA PRO A 217 6.86 5.14 -2.43
C PRO A 217 6.89 4.45 -3.80
N GLY A 218 8.06 4.50 -4.45
CA GLY A 218 8.31 3.82 -5.72
C GLY A 218 8.54 2.32 -5.56
N PHE A 219 9.12 1.70 -6.59
CA PHE A 219 9.50 0.29 -6.58
C PHE A 219 10.54 -0.05 -5.50
N ASP A 220 11.41 0.92 -5.20
CA ASP A 220 12.41 0.91 -4.14
C ASP A 220 11.83 0.91 -2.71
N ARG A 221 10.51 1.18 -2.56
CA ARG A 221 9.80 1.30 -1.27
C ARG A 221 10.30 2.43 -0.37
N ILE A 222 11.13 3.33 -0.90
CA ILE A 222 11.62 4.51 -0.17
C ILE A 222 10.61 5.64 -0.39
N ASN A 223 10.09 6.21 0.70
CA ASN A 223 9.14 7.32 0.62
C ASN A 223 9.85 8.67 0.75
N ASN A 224 9.16 9.74 0.35
CA ASN A 224 9.70 11.10 0.39
C ASN A 224 10.10 11.55 1.80
N GLU A 225 9.48 11.00 2.85
CA GLU A 225 9.86 11.29 4.23
C GLU A 225 11.25 10.73 4.58
N LEU A 226 11.56 9.50 4.15
CA LEU A 226 12.86 8.89 4.32
C LEU A 226 13.94 9.64 3.54
N ILE A 227 13.67 10.03 2.29
CA ILE A 227 14.60 10.82 1.47
C ILE A 227 14.95 12.13 2.15
N LYS A 228 13.94 12.88 2.64
CA LYS A 228 14.16 14.13 3.38
C LYS A 228 14.97 13.94 4.66
N LYS A 229 14.68 12.88 5.43
CA LYS A 229 15.46 12.56 6.65
C LYS A 229 16.90 12.22 6.31
N PHE A 230 17.12 11.42 5.28
CA PHE A 230 18.46 11.06 4.83
C PHE A 230 19.24 12.28 4.31
N HIS A 231 18.61 13.16 3.53
CA HIS A 231 19.26 14.40 3.09
C HIS A 231 19.65 15.30 4.28
N ASN A 232 18.74 15.50 5.24
CA ASN A 232 19.04 16.29 6.44
C ASN A 232 20.18 15.70 7.25
N PHE A 233 20.29 14.37 7.30
CA PHE A 233 21.40 13.67 7.92
C PHE A 233 22.74 14.04 7.27
N LEU A 234 22.84 13.95 5.94
CA LEU A 234 24.05 14.32 5.18
C LEU A 234 24.42 15.80 5.38
N ASN A 235 23.44 16.71 5.30
CA ASN A 235 23.67 18.15 5.47
C ASN A 235 24.13 18.56 6.88
N CYS A 236 23.68 17.86 7.92
CA CYS A 236 24.09 18.14 9.29
C CYS A 236 25.57 17.83 9.54
N GLN A 237 26.15 16.83 8.84
CA GLN A 237 27.56 16.44 9.02
C GLN A 237 28.54 17.35 8.27
N GLU A 238 28.15 17.90 7.12
CA GLU A 238 28.99 18.92 6.43
C GLU A 238 29.15 20.19 7.28
N ARG A 239 28.15 20.53 8.11
CA ARG A 239 28.22 21.69 9.02
C ARG A 239 29.11 21.44 10.24
N THR A 240 29.14 20.23 10.78
CA THR A 240 30.02 19.88 11.91
C THR A 240 31.48 19.80 11.46
N SER A 241 31.75 19.28 10.26
CA SER A 241 33.11 19.18 9.70
C SER A 241 33.75 20.56 9.44
N LYS A 242 32.96 21.59 9.10
CA LYS A 242 33.45 22.97 8.95
C LYS A 242 33.70 23.72 10.26
N ILE A 243 33.16 23.24 11.39
CA ILE A 243 33.36 23.86 12.70
C ILE A 243 34.67 23.37 13.36
N PHE A 244 35.22 22.24 12.93
CA PHE A 244 36.47 21.67 13.47
C PHE A 244 37.73 22.00 12.64
N VAL A 245 37.63 22.84 11.60
CA VAL A 245 38.78 23.31 10.78
C VAL A 245 38.95 24.84 10.86
N ALA A 246 38.56 25.45 11.98
CA ALA A 246 38.87 26.85 12.30
C ALA A 246 39.75 26.93 13.55
#